data_AF-F3CGH6-F1
#
_entry.id   AF-F3CGH6-F1
#
_cell.length_a   1.000
_cell.length_b   1.000
_cell.length_c   1.000
_cell.angle_alpha   90.00
_cell.angle_beta   90.00
_cell.angle_gamma   90.00
#
_symmetry.space_group_name_H-M   'P 1'
#
loop_
_entity.id
_entity.type
_entity.pdbx_description
1 polymer ?
#
loop_
_entity_poly.entity_id
_entity_poly.type
_entity_poly.pdbx_seq_one_letter_code
_entity_poly.pdbx_strand_id
1 'polypeptide(L)' 'AALFGAGYDYTYLYPGVQKVVQAAGRVIRSQSDRGVVMLIDDRFAEHKVRQLFPAWWRPETSTA' A
#
# COMPACT_ATOMS: atom_id res chain seq x y z
N ALA A 1 -3.57 28.26 -5.72
CA ALA A 1 -2.56 27.24 -5.36
C ALA A 1 -3.17 25.86 -5.05
N ALA A 2 -4.19 25.40 -5.79
CA ALA A 2 -4.93 24.17 -5.46
C ALA A 2 -4.75 23.00 -6.46
N LEU A 3 -3.92 23.16 -7.50
CA LEU A 3 -3.66 22.10 -8.49
C LEU A 3 -2.55 21.11 -8.08
N PHE A 4 -1.65 21.50 -7.19
CA PHE A 4 -0.45 20.70 -6.87
C PHE A 4 -0.73 19.52 -5.93
N GLY A 5 -1.73 19.60 -5.06
CA GLY A 5 -2.13 18.49 -4.18
C GLY A 5 -2.76 17.33 -4.96
N ALA A 6 -3.69 17.65 -5.86
CA ALA A 6 -4.29 16.64 -6.75
C ALA A 6 -3.25 16.07 -7.74
N GLY A 7 -2.39 16.92 -8.32
CA GLY A 7 -1.35 16.46 -9.26
C GLY A 7 -0.40 15.43 -8.65
N TYR A 8 0.08 15.65 -7.42
CA TYR A 8 0.94 14.69 -6.73
C TYR A 8 0.23 13.36 -6.48
N ASP A 9 -1.01 13.40 -6.01
CA ASP A 9 -1.77 12.19 -5.69
C ASP A 9 -1.97 11.32 -6.94
N TYR A 10 -2.42 11.91 -8.05
CA TYR A 10 -2.66 11.21 -9.31
C TYR A 10 -1.38 10.75 -10.04
N THR A 11 -0.28 11.50 -9.96
CA THR A 11 0.95 11.15 -10.67
C THR A 11 1.85 10.20 -9.87
N TYR A 12 1.85 10.27 -8.53
CA TYR A 12 2.80 9.54 -7.70
C TYR A 12 2.14 8.60 -6.69
N LEU A 13 1.11 9.05 -5.96
CA LEU A 13 0.51 8.27 -4.88
C LEU A 13 -0.28 7.07 -5.40
N TYR A 14 -1.32 7.29 -6.21
CA TYR A 14 -2.17 6.20 -6.70
C TYR A 14 -1.38 5.18 -7.55
N PRO A 15 -0.53 5.60 -8.51
CA PRO A 15 0.27 4.65 -9.27
C PRO A 15 1.30 3.91 -8.40
N GLY A 16 1.85 4.58 -7.38
CA GLY A 16 2.78 3.97 -6.43
C GLY A 16 2.12 2.89 -5.60
N VAL A 17 0.96 3.18 -5.00
CA VAL A 17 0.20 2.21 -4.19
C VAL A 17 -0.28 1.03 -5.04
N GLN A 18 -0.72 1.28 -6.27
CA GLN A 18 -1.13 0.20 -7.18
C GLN A 18 0.01 -0.80 -7.44
N LYS A 19 1.24 -0.31 -7.64
CA LYS A 19 2.43 -1.18 -7.80
C LYS A 19 2.72 -2.00 -6.54
N VAL A 20 2.54 -1.41 -5.35
CA VAL A 20 2.71 -2.12 -4.06
C VAL A 20 1.70 -3.25 -3.92
N VAL A 21 0.42 -2.99 -4.19
CA VAL A 21 -0.64 -4.01 -4.13
C VAL A 21 -0.39 -5.14 -5.14
N GLN A 22 0.05 -4.80 -6.35
CA GLN A 22 0.41 -5.80 -7.36
C GLN A 22 1.60 -6.65 -6.94
N ALA A 23 2.63 -6.06 -6.33
CA ALA A 23 3.79 -6.79 -5.83
C ALA A 23 3.40 -7.75 -4.68
N ALA A 24 2.61 -7.27 -3.72
CA ALA A 24 2.10 -8.08 -2.62
C ALA A 24 1.21 -9.25 -3.10
N GLY A 25 0.40 -9.02 -4.14
CA GLY A 25 -0.40 -10.06 -4.78
C GLY A 25 0.42 -11.20 -5.41
N ARG A 26 1.74 -11.03 -5.59
CA ARG A 26 2.60 -12.11 -6.09
C ARG A 26 3.04 -13.10 -5.03
N VAL A 27 2.84 -12.79 -3.74
CA VAL A 27 3.26 -13.62 -2.59
C VAL A 27 2.42 -14.89 -2.48
N ILE A 28 1.15 -14.83 -2.85
CA ILE A 28 0.21 -15.97 -2.80
C ILE A 28 -0.30 -16.24 -4.22
N ARG A 29 -0.03 -17.45 -4.76
CA ARG A 29 -0.49 -17.89 -6.09
C ARG A 29 -1.27 -19.20 -6.06
N SER A 30 -1.31 -19.89 -4.92
CA SER A 30 -2.10 -21.09 -4.66
C SER A 30 -2.79 -21.01 -3.30
N GLN A 31 -3.80 -21.86 -3.06
CA GLN A 31 -4.53 -21.90 -1.78
C GLN A 31 -3.66 -22.36 -0.60
N SER A 32 -2.58 -23.10 -0.87
CA SER A 32 -1.65 -23.62 0.15
C SER A 32 -0.50 -22.66 0.45
N ASP A 33 -0.31 -21.61 -0.34
CA ASP A 33 0.81 -20.70 -0.16
C ASP A 33 0.67 -19.94 1.16
N ARG A 34 1.81 -19.70 1.82
CA ARG A 34 1.91 -18.84 2.98
C ARG A 34 3.06 -17.88 2.75
N GLY A 35 2.87 -16.62 3.10
CA GLY A 35 3.90 -15.61 2.97
C GLY A 35 3.55 -14.36 3.77
N VAL A 36 4.57 -13.51 3.95
CA VAL A 36 4.47 -12.26 4.70
C VAL A 36 4.80 -11.11 3.76
N VAL A 37 4.02 -10.04 3.84
CA VAL A 37 4.33 -8.77 3.18
C VAL A 37 4.77 -7.79 4.26
N MET A 38 6.00 -7.28 4.13
CA MET A 38 6.52 -6.23 5.00
C MET A 38 6.51 -4.89 4.25
N LEU A 39 5.76 -3.92 4.78
CA LEU A 39 5.70 -2.56 4.25
C LEU A 39 6.70 -1.69 5.01
N ILE A 40 7.86 -1.42 4.39
CA ILE A 40 8.98 -0.73 5.04
C ILE A 40 9.01 0.73 4.58
N ASP A 41 8.19 1.56 5.21
CA ASP A 41 8.21 3.03 5.09
C ASP A 41 7.14 3.63 6.03
N ASP A 42 7.44 4.72 6.72
CA ASP A 42 6.48 5.41 7.58
C ASP A 42 5.23 5.88 6.81
N ARG A 43 5.38 6.16 5.52
CA ARG A 43 4.26 6.57 4.64
C ARG A 43 3.14 5.54 4.59
N PHE A 44 3.43 4.25 4.81
CA PHE A 44 2.39 3.22 4.83
C PHE A 44 1.49 3.28 6.06
N ALA A 45 1.90 3.99 7.11
CA ALA A 45 1.07 4.27 8.27
C ALA A 45 0.15 5.49 8.05
N GLU A 46 0.42 6.34 7.06
CA GLU A 46 -0.38 7.54 6.79
C GLU A 46 -1.81 7.18 6.35
N HIS A 47 -2.80 7.88 6.91
CA HIS A 47 -4.22 7.61 6.65
C HIS A 47 -4.56 7.63 5.14
N LYS A 48 -4.03 8.60 4.39
CA LYS A 48 -4.26 8.73 2.94
C LYS A 48 -3.71 7.53 2.14
N VAL A 49 -2.65 6.88 2.60
CA VAL A 49 -2.09 5.68 1.95
C VAL A 49 -2.89 4.44 2.36
N ARG A 50 -3.22 4.33 3.65
CA ARG A 50 -3.97 3.19 4.20
C ARG A 50 -5.36 3.03 3.56
N GLN A 51 -6.03 4.14 3.25
CA GLN A 51 -7.33 4.12 2.58
C GLN A 51 -7.28 3.59 1.13
N LEU A 52 -6.08 3.54 0.52
CA LEU A 52 -5.88 3.05 -0.85
C LEU A 52 -5.57 1.56 -0.91
N PHE A 53 -5.34 0.91 0.24
CA PHE A 53 -5.16 -0.52 0.31
C PHE A 53 -6.48 -1.28 0.18
N PRO A 54 -6.44 -2.56 -0.23
CA PRO A 54 -7.62 -3.41 -0.19
C PRO A 54 -8.22 -3.43 1.22
N ALA A 55 -9.54 -3.27 1.34
CA ALA A 55 -10.22 -3.15 2.64
C ALA A 55 -10.01 -4.34 3.59
N TRP A 56 -9.65 -5.51 3.05
CA TRP A 56 -9.34 -6.71 3.80
C TRP A 56 -7.91 -6.73 4.37
N TRP A 57 -7.02 -5.83 3.92
CA TRP A 57 -5.71 -5.66 4.52
C TRP A 57 -5.83 -4.92 5.85
N ARG A 58 -5.22 -5.50 6.88
CA ARG A 58 -5.03 -4.84 8.18
C ARG A 58 -3.55 -4.97 8.57
N PRO A 59 -2.66 -4.16 7.99
CA PRO A 59 -1.24 -4.22 8.32
C PRO A 59 -1.07 -3.94 9.81
N GLU A 60 -0.38 -4.83 10.51
CA GLU A 60 0.00 -4.64 11.89
C GLU A 60 1.20 -3.71 11.97
N THR A 61 1.16 -2.75 12.88
CA THR A 61 2.33 -1.91 13.16
C THR A 61 3.27 -2.67 14.07
N SER A 62 4.44 -3.04 13.56
CA SER A 62 5.50 -3.58 14.40
C SER A 62 6.04 -2.45 15.28
N THR A 63 5.76 -2.49 16.57
CA THR A 63 6.43 -1.62 17.55
C THR A 63 7.68 -2.37 17.98
N ALA A 64 8.84 -1.73 17.88
CA ALA A 64 10.10 -2.32 18.36
C ALA A 64 10.11 -2.45 19.89
#